data_AF-A0A432K1A8-F1
#
_entry.id   AF-A0A432K1A8-F1
#
_cell.length_a   1.000
_cell.length_b   1.000
_cell.length_c   1.000
_cell.angle_alpha   90.00
_cell.angle_beta   90.00
_cell.angle_gamma   90.00
#
_symmetry.space_group_name_H-M   'P 1'
#
loop_
_entity.id
_entity.type
_entity.pdbx_description
1 polymer ?
#
loop_
_entity_poly.entity_id
_entity_poly.type
_entity_poly.pdbx_seq_one_letter_code
_entity_poly.pdbx_strand_id
1 'polypeptide(L)'
;IRTDDSYSKLASSNSKISLHGIEIPSSLFPEQWRMKNNQVKINWPFPLIIVIDVCGNRDLDLNSPRTEIIISEKWTDFEEQLALIVCQHIKDSVEIEYWNNLFEIFNRSNSSENFKRALNELK
;
A
#
# COMPACT_ATOMS: atom_id res chain seq x y z
N ILE A 1 -28.06 22.79 10.32
CA ILE A 1 -26.89 23.36 9.62
C ILE A 1 -26.44 22.31 8.62
N ARG A 2 -26.54 22.58 7.30
CA ARG A 2 -25.97 21.72 6.26
C ARG A 2 -24.52 22.17 6.08
N THR A 3 -23.58 21.30 6.41
CA THR A 3 -22.15 21.50 6.13
C THR A 3 -21.86 20.79 4.81
N ASP A 4 -21.77 21.55 3.73
CA ASP A 4 -21.29 21.04 2.45
C ASP A 4 -19.76 20.94 2.55
N ASP A 5 -19.26 19.75 2.90
CA ASP A 5 -17.82 19.47 2.92
C ASP A 5 -17.30 19.28 1.49
N SER A 6 -16.81 20.37 0.88
CA SER A 6 -16.10 20.29 -0.39
C SER A 6 -14.70 19.71 -0.17
N TYR A 7 -14.47 18.45 -0.54
CA TYR A 7 -13.14 17.86 -0.59
C TYR A 7 -12.58 17.98 -2.02
N SER A 8 -11.30 18.36 -2.15
CA SER A 8 -10.58 18.30 -3.42
C SER A 8 -9.50 17.23 -3.34
N LYS A 9 -9.45 16.34 -4.33
CA LYS A 9 -8.45 15.26 -4.39
C LYS A 9 -7.19 15.80 -5.06
N LEU A 10 -6.12 16.00 -4.29
CA LEU A 10 -4.84 16.53 -4.80
C LEU A 10 -4.08 15.49 -5.64
N ALA A 11 -4.04 14.23 -5.18
CA ALA A 11 -3.34 13.14 -5.85
C ALA A 11 -4.04 11.80 -5.58
N SER A 12 -3.80 10.81 -6.43
CA SER A 12 -4.34 9.45 -6.30
C SER A 12 -3.29 8.40 -6.60
N SER A 13 -3.22 7.37 -5.78
CA SER A 13 -2.43 6.18 -6.07
C SER A 13 -3.08 5.33 -7.16
N ASN A 14 -2.25 4.67 -7.97
CA ASN A 14 -2.69 3.74 -9.02
C ASN A 14 -1.83 2.47 -8.98
N SER A 15 -2.43 1.32 -9.24
CA SER A 15 -1.72 0.04 -9.22
C SER A 15 -2.16 -0.88 -10.33
N LYS A 16 -1.22 -1.63 -10.89
CA LYS A 16 -1.46 -2.82 -11.69
C LYS A 16 -0.71 -3.99 -11.06
N ILE A 17 -1.42 -5.06 -10.72
CA ILE A 17 -0.82 -6.25 -10.13
C ILE A 17 -1.15 -7.49 -10.95
N SER A 18 -0.13 -8.30 -11.18
CA SER A 18 -0.27 -9.64 -11.76
C SER A 18 0.26 -10.67 -10.78
N LEU A 19 -0.40 -11.82 -10.70
CA LEU A 19 0.07 -13.01 -9.96
C LEU A 19 0.34 -14.11 -10.98
N HIS A 20 1.59 -14.61 -11.03
CA HIS A 20 2.00 -15.60 -12.02
C HIS A 20 1.67 -15.20 -13.47
N GLY A 21 1.85 -13.91 -13.81
CA GLY A 21 1.51 -13.37 -15.13
C GLY A 21 0.01 -13.19 -15.41
N ILE A 22 -0.88 -13.53 -14.47
CA ILE A 22 -2.32 -13.29 -14.57
C ILE A 22 -2.64 -11.96 -13.89
N GLU A 23 -3.15 -11.00 -14.65
CA GLU A 23 -3.54 -9.69 -14.11
C GLU A 23 -4.78 -9.82 -13.20
N ILE A 24 -4.67 -9.29 -11.99
CA ILE A 24 -5.79 -9.20 -11.06
C ILE A 24 -6.55 -7.91 -11.36
N PRO A 25 -7.86 -7.97 -11.64
CA PRO A 25 -8.65 -6.81 -12.11
C PRO A 25 -8.90 -5.75 -11.02
N SER A 26 -8.58 -6.04 -9.76
CA SER A 26 -8.74 -5.09 -8.64
C SER A 26 -7.49 -4.25 -8.41
N SER A 27 -7.68 -2.95 -8.19
CA SER A 27 -6.62 -2.07 -7.67
C SER A 27 -6.25 -2.43 -6.22
N LEU A 28 -4.96 -2.33 -5.89
CA LEU A 28 -4.43 -2.42 -4.53
C LEU A 28 -4.81 -1.20 -3.67
N PHE A 29 -5.25 -0.10 -4.28
CA PHE A 29 -5.64 1.11 -3.57
C PHE A 29 -7.16 1.22 -3.42
N PRO A 30 -7.64 1.89 -2.36
CA PRO A 30 -9.07 1.98 -2.10
C PRO A 30 -9.77 2.92 -3.10
N GLU A 31 -10.86 2.44 -3.69
CA GLU A 31 -11.90 3.28 -4.29
C GLU A 31 -13.07 3.33 -3.30
N GLN A 32 -13.38 4.52 -2.77
CA GLN A 32 -14.33 4.70 -1.65
C GLN A 32 -15.70 4.03 -1.90
N TRP A 33 -16.14 3.97 -3.15
CA TRP A 33 -17.43 3.38 -3.56
C TRP A 33 -17.39 1.86 -3.80
N ARG A 34 -16.21 1.21 -3.76
CA ARG A 34 -16.03 -0.24 -4.00
C ARG A 34 -15.52 -1.01 -2.79
N MET A 35 -15.49 -0.40 -1.60
CA MET A 35 -15.00 -1.08 -0.41
C MET A 35 -15.90 -2.28 -0.08
N LYS A 36 -15.33 -3.49 -0.17
CA LYS A 36 -15.97 -4.72 0.32
C LYS A 36 -15.23 -5.21 1.56
N ASN A 37 -15.96 -5.91 2.42
CA ASN A 37 -15.37 -6.58 3.58
C ASN A 37 -14.39 -7.69 3.12
N ASN A 38 -13.30 -7.89 3.87
CA ASN A 38 -12.23 -8.88 3.64
C ASN A 38 -11.32 -8.67 2.41
N GLN A 39 -11.34 -7.49 1.79
CA GLN A 39 -10.36 -7.13 0.78
C GLN A 39 -9.17 -6.40 1.38
N VAL A 40 -7.99 -6.70 0.86
CA VAL A 40 -6.77 -5.97 1.22
C VAL A 40 -6.66 -4.68 0.42
N LYS A 41 -6.09 -3.65 1.04
CA LYS A 41 -5.76 -2.38 0.39
C LYS A 41 -4.47 -1.82 0.99
N ILE A 42 -3.61 -1.29 0.12
CA ILE A 42 -2.45 -0.52 0.52
C ILE A 42 -2.94 0.83 1.05
N ASN A 43 -2.69 1.07 2.33
CA ASN A 43 -2.97 2.35 2.99
C ASN A 43 -1.66 2.99 3.46
N TRP A 44 -1.02 3.72 2.56
CA TRP A 44 0.29 4.36 2.79
C TRP A 44 0.15 5.89 2.82
N PRO A 45 1.08 6.60 3.48
CA PRO A 45 0.95 8.05 3.71
C PRO A 45 1.32 8.92 2.51
N PHE A 46 1.53 8.34 1.34
CA PHE A 46 1.90 9.05 0.13
C PHE A 46 1.28 8.38 -1.10
N PRO A 47 1.03 9.16 -2.16
CA PRO A 47 0.57 8.61 -3.42
C PRO A 47 1.68 7.80 -4.09
N LEU A 48 1.33 6.66 -4.68
CA LEU A 48 2.26 5.80 -5.41
C LEU A 48 1.63 5.26 -6.69
N ILE A 49 2.42 5.17 -7.76
CA ILE A 49 2.10 4.38 -8.94
C ILE A 49 2.96 3.13 -8.88
N ILE A 50 2.33 1.96 -8.89
CA ILE A 50 3.06 0.69 -8.81
C ILE A 50 2.57 -0.34 -9.81
N VAL A 51 3.53 -1.01 -10.47
CA VAL A 51 3.28 -2.13 -11.37
C VAL A 51 4.10 -3.30 -10.88
N ILE A 52 3.44 -4.36 -10.41
CA ILE A 52 4.11 -5.52 -9.81
C ILE A 52 3.61 -6.80 -10.47
N ASP A 53 4.54 -7.66 -10.85
CA ASP A 53 4.25 -9.06 -11.15
C ASP A 53 4.82 -9.92 -10.01
N VAL A 54 3.94 -10.48 -9.18
CA VAL A 54 4.35 -11.36 -8.09
C VAL A 54 4.44 -12.78 -8.66
N CYS A 55 5.67 -13.20 -8.88
CA CYS A 55 6.02 -14.54 -9.38
C CYS A 55 6.74 -15.35 -8.29
N GLY A 56 6.74 -16.68 -8.43
CA GLY A 56 7.47 -17.59 -7.55
C GLY A 56 6.67 -18.06 -6.34
N ASN A 57 7.32 -18.28 -5.20
CA ASN A 57 6.69 -18.88 -4.02
C ASN A 57 5.89 -17.89 -3.15
N ARG A 58 5.86 -16.61 -3.53
CA ARG A 58 5.14 -15.54 -2.82
C ARG A 58 3.75 -15.36 -3.41
N ASP A 59 2.95 -16.41 -3.31
CA ASP A 59 1.56 -16.34 -3.77
C ASP A 59 0.71 -15.51 -2.80
N LEU A 60 -0.34 -14.86 -3.31
CA LEU A 60 -1.30 -14.13 -2.48
C LEU A 60 -2.64 -14.84 -2.52
N ASP A 61 -3.29 -14.93 -1.36
CA ASP A 61 -4.59 -15.56 -1.30
C ASP A 61 -5.62 -14.69 -2.03
N LEU A 62 -6.39 -15.31 -2.92
CA LEU A 62 -7.43 -14.67 -3.72
C LEU A 62 -8.82 -15.14 -3.29
N ASN A 63 -9.83 -14.33 -3.60
CA ASN A 63 -11.23 -14.78 -3.52
C ASN A 63 -11.53 -15.89 -4.54
N SER A 64 -12.64 -16.64 -4.39
CA SER A 64 -12.97 -17.76 -5.29
C SER A 64 -13.01 -17.37 -6.78
N PRO A 65 -13.51 -16.17 -7.16
CA PRO A 65 -13.46 -15.70 -8.55
C PRO A 65 -12.06 -15.26 -9.04
N ARG A 66 -11.03 -15.22 -8.19
CA ARG A 66 -9.67 -14.72 -8.48
C ARG A 66 -9.62 -13.26 -8.97
N THR A 67 -10.53 -12.44 -8.49
CA THR A 67 -10.63 -11.03 -8.89
C THR A 67 -10.01 -10.07 -7.88
N GLU A 68 -9.85 -10.52 -6.63
CA GLU A 68 -9.49 -9.68 -5.49
C GLU A 68 -8.58 -10.47 -4.55
N ILE A 69 -7.61 -9.78 -3.95
CA ILE A 69 -6.73 -10.35 -2.91
C ILE A 69 -7.44 -10.26 -1.56
N ILE A 70 -7.37 -11.34 -0.78
CA ILE A 70 -8.01 -11.45 0.53
C ILE A 70 -7.00 -11.25 1.67
N ILE A 71 -7.52 -10.78 2.81
CA ILE A 71 -6.71 -10.57 4.02
C ILE A 71 -6.18 -11.92 4.50
N SER A 72 -4.86 -12.02 4.61
CA SER A 72 -4.13 -13.23 4.99
C SER A 72 -2.78 -12.85 5.61
N GLU A 73 -2.11 -13.83 6.23
CA GLU A 73 -0.71 -13.68 6.65
C GLU A 73 0.20 -13.40 5.46
N LYS A 74 -0.05 -14.05 4.31
CA LYS A 74 0.70 -13.79 3.06
C LYS A 74 0.61 -12.34 2.61
N TRP A 75 -0.58 -11.73 2.72
CA TRP A 75 -0.75 -10.31 2.44
C TRP A 75 0.06 -9.44 3.41
N THR A 76 0.02 -9.79 4.69
CA THR A 76 0.71 -9.03 5.75
C THR A 76 2.22 -8.98 5.47
N ASP A 77 2.82 -10.15 5.23
CA ASP A 77 4.23 -10.27 4.88
C ASP A 77 4.57 -9.53 3.57
N PHE A 78 3.68 -9.60 2.58
CA PHE A 78 3.86 -8.91 1.30
C PHE A 78 3.86 -7.39 1.46
N GLU A 79 2.85 -6.83 2.14
CA GLU A 79 2.73 -5.38 2.32
C GLU A 79 3.89 -4.82 3.14
N GLU A 80 4.29 -5.52 4.20
CA GLU A 80 5.41 -5.13 5.06
C GLU A 80 6.74 -5.12 4.29
N GLN A 81 7.04 -6.18 3.54
CA GLN A 81 8.26 -6.24 2.73
C GLN A 81 8.25 -5.20 1.60
N LEU A 82 7.11 -4.98 0.96
CA LEU A 82 6.98 -3.97 -0.08
C LEU A 82 7.22 -2.56 0.48
N ALA A 83 6.64 -2.26 1.64
CA ALA A 83 6.85 -1.00 2.35
C ALA A 83 8.32 -0.82 2.72
N LEU A 84 8.96 -1.87 3.24
CA LEU A 84 10.38 -1.85 3.61
C LEU A 84 11.26 -1.53 2.41
N ILE A 85 11.07 -2.24 1.29
CA ILE A 85 11.84 -2.01 0.06
C ILE A 85 11.67 -0.58 -0.43
N VAL A 86 10.44 -0.09 -0.53
CA VAL A 86 10.16 1.26 -1.04
C VAL A 86 10.76 2.33 -0.11
N CYS A 87 10.52 2.23 1.19
CA CYS A 87 11.01 3.19 2.17
C CYS A 87 12.54 3.16 2.32
N GLN A 88 13.18 2.00 2.20
CA GLN A 88 14.64 1.88 2.20
C GLN A 88 15.25 2.63 1.01
N HIS A 89 14.71 2.44 -0.20
CA HIS A 89 15.19 3.18 -1.38
C HIS A 89 14.94 4.68 -1.26
N ILE A 90 13.83 5.10 -0.65
CA ILE A 90 13.59 6.51 -0.35
C ILE A 90 14.65 7.04 0.61
N LYS A 91 14.91 6.35 1.74
CA LYS A 91 15.94 6.69 2.73
C LYS A 91 17.32 6.86 2.08
N ASP A 92 17.70 5.92 1.22
CA ASP A 92 19.00 5.94 0.55
C ASP A 92 19.11 7.03 -0.52
N SER A 93 17.98 7.52 -1.05
CA SER A 93 17.93 8.55 -2.09
C SER A 93 17.94 9.99 -1.57
N VAL A 94 17.81 10.18 -0.25
CA VAL A 94 17.68 11.49 0.38
C VAL A 94 18.70 11.68 1.49
N GLU A 95 18.97 12.92 1.87
CA GLU A 95 19.84 13.21 3.00
C GLU A 95 19.20 12.76 4.33
N ILE A 96 20.04 12.41 5.30
CA ILE A 96 19.57 11.90 6.60
C ILE A 96 18.65 12.87 7.34
N GLU A 97 18.88 14.19 7.23
CA GLU A 97 18.02 15.21 7.83
C GLU A 97 16.62 15.21 7.19
N TYR A 98 16.56 15.09 5.86
CA TYR A 98 15.29 14.98 5.14
C TYR A 98 14.56 13.70 5.52
N TRP A 99 15.28 12.56 5.56
CA TRP A 99 14.71 11.28 5.98
C TRP A 99 14.11 11.35 7.37
N ASN A 100 14.80 11.94 8.35
CA ASN A 100 14.29 12.03 9.73
C ASN A 100 12.97 12.82 9.80
N ASN A 101 12.85 13.91 9.04
CA ASN A 101 11.61 14.66 8.94
C ASN A 101 10.50 13.84 8.25
N LEU A 102 10.84 13.13 7.17
CA LEU A 102 9.90 12.28 6.44
C LEU A 102 9.40 11.11 7.29
N PHE A 103 10.29 10.48 8.05
CA PHE A 103 9.99 9.42 9.00
C PHE A 103 8.95 9.88 10.03
N GLU A 104 9.14 11.07 10.62
CA GLU A 104 8.19 11.64 11.58
C GLU A 104 6.81 11.89 10.95
N ILE A 105 6.76 12.39 9.71
CA ILE A 105 5.51 12.59 8.96
C ILE A 105 4.81 11.25 8.74
N PHE A 106 5.55 10.24 8.26
CA PHE A 106 5.03 8.92 7.98
C PHE A 106 4.55 8.21 9.27
N ASN A 107 5.27 8.34 10.38
CA ASN A 107 4.90 7.73 11.65
C ASN A 107 3.61 8.33 12.25
N ARG A 108 3.39 9.65 12.07
CA ARG A 108 2.17 10.35 12.54
C ARG A 108 0.96 10.14 11.65
N SER A 109 1.16 9.63 10.43
CA SER A 109 0.08 9.41 9.47
C SER A 109 -0.88 8.27 9.87
N ASN A 110 -2.08 8.31 9.29
CA ASN A 110 -3.05 7.21 9.40
C ASN A 110 -2.79 6.12 8.33
N SER A 111 -1.62 5.50 8.39
CA SER A 111 -1.19 4.39 7.53
C SER A 111 -1.44 3.02 8.19
N SER A 112 -1.38 1.94 7.40
CA SER A 112 -1.56 0.56 7.89
C SER A 112 -0.50 0.17 8.94
N GLU A 113 -0.86 -0.75 9.83
CA GLU A 113 0.07 -1.29 10.84
C GLU A 113 1.27 -1.99 10.18
N ASN A 114 1.04 -2.67 9.04
CA ASN A 114 2.07 -3.30 8.22
C ASN A 114 3.10 -2.27 7.74
N PHE A 115 2.64 -1.13 7.23
CA PHE A 115 3.52 -0.04 6.81
C PHE A 115 4.31 0.53 7.99
N LYS A 116 3.67 0.73 9.15
CA LYS A 116 4.35 1.24 10.36
C LYS A 116 5.42 0.29 10.89
N ARG A 117 5.17 -1.03 10.84
CA ARG A 117 6.18 -2.05 11.19
C ARG A 117 7.41 -1.94 10.30
N ALA A 118 7.21 -1.95 8.98
CA ALA A 118 8.29 -1.78 8.01
C ALA A 118 9.06 -0.46 8.20
N LEU A 119 8.35 0.64 8.44
CA LEU A 119 8.99 1.95 8.68
C LEU A 119 9.88 1.92 9.91
N ASN A 120 9.45 1.30 11.01
CA ASN A 120 10.21 1.25 12.26
C ASN A 120 11.52 0.45 12.15
N GLU A 121 11.63 -0.50 11.22
CA GLU A 121 12.90 -1.18 10.92
C GLU A 121 13.94 -0.23 10.31
N LEU A 122 13.47 0.85 9.68
CA LEU A 122 14.28 1.84 8.96
C LEU A 122 14.58 3.10 9.76
N LYS A 123 14.26 3.10 11.05
CA LYS A 123 14.64 4.20 11.95
C LYS A 123 16.16 4.27 12.06
#